data_AF-A0A392R8E3-F1
#
_entry.id   AF-A0A392R8E3-F1
#
_cell.length_a   1.000
_cell.length_b   1.000
_cell.length_c   1.000
_cell.angle_alpha   90.00
_cell.angle_beta   90.00
_cell.angle_gamma   90.00
#
_symmetry.space_group_name_H-M   'P 1'
#
loop_
_entity.id
_entity.type
_entity.pdbx_description
1 polymer ?
#
loop_
_entity_poly.entity_id
_entity_poly.type
_entity_poly.pdbx_seq_one_letter_code
_entity_poly.pdbx_strand_id
1 'polypeptide(L)'
;MMAANIAPPDHTVNTVINGLCKTGQVSKTQDKLNDFITKGFVPTAITYNSIIDGFVKEGEIDSALSAYREMCEKGISPNVITYTS
;
A
#
# COMPACT_ATOMS: atom_id res chain seq x y z
N MET A 1 1.40 21.24 -17.66
CA MET A 1 1.12 20.16 -18.63
C MET A 1 1.56 18.86 -17.98
N MET A 2 0.66 18.16 -17.27
CA MET A 2 1.02 16.91 -16.60
C MET A 2 0.93 15.74 -17.57
N ALA A 3 2.07 15.06 -17.64
CA ALA A 3 2.44 14.09 -18.65
C ALA A 3 1.71 12.76 -18.48
N ALA A 4 1.46 12.15 -19.64
CA ALA A 4 1.47 10.74 -19.92
C ALA A 4 0.70 9.82 -18.95
N ASN A 5 -0.36 9.22 -19.51
CA ASN A 5 -1.18 8.12 -19.01
C ASN A 5 -0.40 6.81 -18.80
N ILE A 6 0.76 6.87 -18.13
CA ILE A 6 1.59 5.71 -17.81
C ILE A 6 1.20 5.29 -16.40
N ALA A 7 0.56 4.13 -16.28
CA ALA A 7 0.32 3.49 -15.00
C ALA A 7 1.64 3.49 -14.21
N PRO A 8 1.66 4.03 -12.98
CA PRO A 8 2.90 4.15 -12.23
C PRO A 8 3.47 2.74 -12.02
N PRO A 9 4.74 2.53 -12.36
CA PRO A 9 5.36 1.21 -12.21
C PRO A 9 5.42 0.83 -10.73
N ASP A 10 5.32 -0.47 -10.43
CA ASP A 10 5.22 -1.02 -9.06
C ASP A 10 6.23 -0.45 -8.05
N HIS A 11 7.45 -0.13 -8.52
CA HIS A 11 8.49 0.46 -7.69
C HIS A 11 8.19 1.89 -7.23
N THR A 12 7.46 2.68 -8.03
CA THR A 12 7.06 4.05 -7.65
C THR A 12 6.01 4.00 -6.56
N VAL A 13 5.05 3.08 -6.67
CA VAL A 13 4.02 2.89 -5.64
C VAL A 13 4.64 2.41 -4.33
N ASN A 14 5.51 1.39 -4.38
CA ASN A 14 6.24 0.94 -3.18
C ASN A 14 7.10 2.05 -2.56
N THR A 15 7.78 2.87 -3.36
CA THR A 15 8.63 3.96 -2.85
C THR A 15 7.80 5.06 -2.19
N VAL A 16 6.69 5.47 -2.83
CA VAL A 16 5.78 6.50 -2.30
C VAL A 16 5.10 6.00 -1.03
N ILE A 17 4.61 4.76 -1.02
CA ILE A 17 3.99 4.14 0.15
C ILE A 17 4.99 4.00 1.29
N ASN A 18 6.19 3.44 1.05
CA ASN A 18 7.23 3.32 2.07
C ASN A 18 7.65 4.70 2.63
N GLY A 19 7.69 5.73 1.79
CA GLY A 19 7.94 7.10 2.22
C GLY A 19 6.80 7.68 3.09
N LEU A 20 5.54 7.43 2.71
CA LEU A 20 4.38 7.92 3.46
C LEU A 20 4.15 7.19 4.77
N CYS A 21 4.37 5.86 4.78
CA CYS A 21 4.35 5.05 5.99
C CYS A 21 5.36 5.59 7.02
N LYS A 22 6.60 5.88 6.65
CA LYS A 22 7.62 6.46 7.55
C LYS A 22 7.30 7.86 8.10
N THR A 23 6.22 8.48 7.64
CA THR A 23 5.78 9.78 8.14
C THR A 23 4.52 9.69 9.01
N GLY A 24 4.08 8.47 9.37
CA GLY A 24 2.86 8.20 10.14
C GLY A 24 1.57 8.63 9.45
N GLN A 25 1.61 9.01 8.16
CA GLN A 25 0.47 9.59 7.46
C GLN A 25 -0.36 8.51 6.77
N VAL A 26 -1.07 7.72 7.59
CA VAL A 26 -1.94 6.62 7.17
C VAL A 26 -2.98 7.06 6.14
N SER A 27 -3.74 8.12 6.45
CA SER A 27 -4.79 8.62 5.57
C SER A 27 -4.25 9.00 4.19
N LYS A 28 -3.08 9.65 4.12
CA LYS A 28 -2.45 10.00 2.84
C LYS A 28 -1.94 8.76 2.09
N THR A 29 -1.54 7.72 2.81
CA THR A 29 -1.09 6.45 2.21
C THR A 29 -2.25 5.74 1.52
N GLN A 30 -3.41 5.64 2.19
CA GLN A 30 -4.63 5.10 1.58
C GLN A 30 -5.14 5.95 0.42
N ASP A 31 -5.20 7.28 0.57
CA ASP A 31 -5.62 8.17 -0.51
C ASP A 31 -4.72 8.04 -1.74
N LYS A 32 -3.40 7.89 -1.53
CA LYS A 32 -2.46 7.69 -2.64
C LYS A 32 -2.62 6.32 -3.29
N LEU A 33 -2.86 5.27 -2.51
CA LEU A 33 -3.17 3.95 -3.08
C LEU A 33 -4.44 4.01 -3.93
N ASN A 34 -5.49 4.68 -3.46
CA ASN A 34 -6.72 4.88 -4.21
C ASN A 34 -6.51 5.72 -5.49
N ASP A 35 -5.70 6.77 -5.43
CA ASP A 35 -5.29 7.56 -6.61
C ASP A 35 -4.52 6.69 -7.61
N PHE A 36 -3.67 5.76 -7.15
CA PHE A 36 -3.02 4.81 -8.05
C PHE A 36 -4.00 3.81 -8.66
N ILE A 37 -4.91 3.25 -7.86
CA ILE A 37 -5.94 2.30 -8.33
C ILE A 37 -6.83 2.95 -9.39
N THR A 38 -7.30 4.18 -9.16
CA THR A 38 -8.10 4.93 -10.14
C THR A 38 -7.35 5.25 -11.43
N LYS A 39 -6.01 5.31 -11.37
CA LYS A 39 -5.12 5.44 -12.54
C LYS A 39 -4.79 4.11 -13.22
N GLY A 40 -5.42 3.00 -12.81
CA GLY A 40 -5.25 1.68 -13.41
C GLY A 40 -4.13 0.84 -12.80
N PHE A 41 -3.56 1.26 -11.66
CA PHE A 41 -2.64 0.42 -10.90
C PHE A 41 -3.40 -0.73 -10.22
N VAL A 42 -2.87 -1.94 -10.32
CA VAL A 42 -3.44 -3.12 -9.65
C VAL A 42 -2.53 -3.47 -8.47
N PRO A 43 -2.94 -3.18 -7.22
CA PRO A 43 -2.14 -3.52 -6.06
C PRO A 43 -1.89 -5.02 -5.97
N THR A 44 -0.65 -5.40 -5.69
CA THR A 44 -0.26 -6.81 -5.53
C THR A 44 -0.03 -7.14 -4.06
N ALA A 45 0.23 -8.41 -3.75
CA ALA A 45 0.57 -8.83 -2.40
C ALA A 45 1.80 -8.10 -1.84
N ILE A 46 2.76 -7.75 -2.71
CA ILE A 46 3.95 -6.99 -2.31
C ILE A 46 3.55 -5.59 -1.88
N THR A 47 2.63 -4.94 -2.60
CA THR A 47 2.15 -3.59 -2.25
C THR A 47 1.47 -3.59 -0.88
N TYR A 48 0.54 -4.52 -0.63
CA TYR A 48 -0.14 -4.61 0.67
C TYR A 48 0.83 -4.94 1.80
N ASN A 49 1.77 -5.85 1.59
CA ASN A 49 2.77 -6.17 2.60
C ASN A 49 3.62 -4.96 2.98
N SER A 50 4.03 -4.13 2.01
CA SER A 50 4.76 -2.88 2.29
C SER A 50 3.92 -1.89 3.10
N ILE A 51 2.62 -1.77 2.81
CA ILE A 51 1.69 -0.91 3.56
C ILE A 51 1.55 -1.41 5.00
N ILE A 52 1.29 -2.71 5.17
CA ILE A 52 1.08 -3.36 6.47
C ILE A 52 2.34 -3.22 7.32
N ASP A 53 3.51 -3.56 6.78
CA ASP A 53 4.80 -3.41 7.46
C ASP A 53 5.07 -1.95 7.86
N GLY A 54 4.76 -1.02 6.97
CA GLY A 54 4.86 0.41 7.25
C GLY A 54 3.96 0.87 8.39
N PHE A 55 2.71 0.42 8.44
CA PHE A 55 1.77 0.76 9.51
C PHE A 55 2.13 0.08 10.84
N VAL A 56 2.59 -1.17 10.82
CA VAL A 56 3.06 -1.86 12.03
C VAL A 56 4.26 -1.15 12.65
N LYS A 57 5.23 -0.71 11.84
CA LYS A 57 6.43 0.00 12.31
C LYS A 57 6.13 1.36 12.95
N GLU A 58 5.07 2.03 12.51
CA GLU A 58 4.63 3.30 13.10
C GLU A 58 3.67 3.10 14.29
N GLY A 59 3.30 1.86 14.61
CA GLY A 59 2.35 1.54 15.69
C GLY A 59 0.88 1.67 15.31
N GLU A 60 0.57 1.89 14.03
CA GLU A 60 -0.78 2.07 13.49
C GLU A 60 -1.43 0.72 13.17
N ILE A 61 -1.62 -0.12 14.19
CA ILE A 61 -2.06 -1.52 14.05
C ILE A 61 -3.46 -1.66 13.44
N ASP A 62 -4.40 -0.79 13.80
CA ASP A 62 -5.77 -0.82 13.24
C ASP A 62 -5.76 -0.60 11.72
N SER A 63 -4.90 0.32 11.27
CA SER A 63 -4.70 0.65 9.86
C SER A 63 -4.03 -0.51 9.11
N ALA A 64 -3.05 -1.16 9.73
CA ALA A 64 -2.43 -2.38 9.21
C ALA A 64 -3.47 -3.50 9.04
N LEU A 65 -4.34 -3.70 10.02
CA LEU A 65 -5.39 -4.71 9.97
C LEU A 65 -6.45 -4.39 8.90
N SER A 66 -6.77 -3.11 8.71
CA SER A 66 -7.67 -2.67 7.64
C SER A 66 -7.09 -2.96 6.25
N ALA A 67 -5.81 -2.65 6.04
CA ALA A 67 -5.11 -2.99 4.79
C ALA A 67 -5.04 -4.51 4.55
N TYR A 68 -4.84 -5.30 5.61
CA TYR A 68 -4.87 -6.76 5.54
C TYR A 68 -6.26 -7.30 5.15
N ARG A 69 -7.34 -6.73 5.70
CA ARG A 69 -8.71 -7.11 5.34
C ARG A 69 -9.01 -6.79 3.88
N GLU A 70 -8.65 -5.59 3.42
CA GLU A 70 -8.84 -5.19 2.02
C GLU A 70 -8.08 -6.13 1.06
N MET A 71 -6.85 -6.51 1.43
CA MET A 71 -6.05 -7.48 0.69
C MET A 71 -6.80 -8.83 0.54
N CYS A 72 -7.37 -9.33 1.63
CA CYS A 72 -8.16 -10.57 1.63
C CYS A 72 -9.45 -10.44 0.80
N GLU A 73 -10.18 -9.34 0.93
CA GLU A 73 -11.42 -9.06 0.19
C GLU A 73 -11.18 -9.00 -1.33
N LYS A 74 -10.00 -8.50 -1.74
CA LYS A 74 -9.58 -8.50 -3.15
C LYS A 74 -9.03 -9.85 -3.64
N GLY A 75 -9.07 -10.88 -2.82
CA GLY A 75 -8.58 -12.22 -3.15
C GLY A 75 -7.05 -12.30 -3.30
N ILE A 76 -6.33 -11.32 -2.76
CA ILE A 76 -4.86 -11.28 -2.80
C ILE A 76 -4.36 -12.08 -1.60
N SER A 77 -3.72 -13.21 -1.85
CA SER A 77 -3.23 -14.08 -0.76
C SER A 77 -2.14 -13.35 0.05
N PRO A 78 -2.31 -13.21 1.38
CA PRO A 78 -1.21 -12.86 2.27
C PRO A 78 -0.03 -13.80 2.01
N ASN A 79 1.18 -13.25 1.97
CA ASN A 79 2.39 -14.05 1.82
C ASN A 79 3.12 -14.11 3.17
N VAL A 80 4.11 -14.99 3.32
CA VAL A 80 4.83 -15.24 4.58
C VAL A 80 5.35 -13.95 5.25
N ILE A 81 5.71 -12.93 4.46
CA ILE A 81 6.15 -11.60 4.94
C ILE A 81 5.04 -10.88 5.75
N THR A 82 3.76 -11.13 5.50
CA THR A 82 2.63 -10.55 6.25
C THR A 82 2.59 -11.00 7.71
N TYR A 83 3.18 -12.16 8.02
CA TYR A 83 3.13 -12.78 9.35
C TYR A 83 4.43 -12.69 10.15
N THR A 84 5.53 -12.20 9.56
CA THR A 84 6.87 -12.30 10.17
C THR A 84 7.65 -10.98 10.30
N SER A 85 7.01 -9.81 10.18
CA SER A 85 7.67 -8.49 10.35
C SER A 85 7.31 -7.84 11.67
#